data_AF-A0A8S8YJY6-F1
#
_entry.id   AF-A0A8S8YJY6-F1
#
_cell.length_a   1.000
_cell.length_b   1.000
_cell.length_c   1.000
_cell.angle_alpha   90.00
_cell.angle_beta   90.00
_cell.angle_gamma   90.00
#
_symmetry.space_group_name_H-M   'P 1'
#
loop_
_entity.id
_entity.type
_entity.pdbx_description
1 polymer ?
#
loop_
_entity_poly.entity_id
_entity_poly.type
_entity_poly.pdbx_seq_one_letter_code
_entity_poly.pdbx_strand_id
1 'polypeptide(L)'
;MEVRAGLESSTTMTNDDSQNRHEHSLSVDPATFGNVFHRIIEIGIGNPGPGQNGPSTPLPKSWTTPIEDRINNKETHQTAFRELLPPGADLEKVSEVTSTMSYRVSDGKLGAMVRGLEVDGRKVEGLRTEMPFHISIPTEFESVTRGKWTPDGEEVLISFDSTRVELSGIIDLVLCTKSDDGAPAIRAIDLKTTDASSLLGDWESGLLDSLGDDSIGPSCQAEESLLHKHRLQMALYHLALEESESDKEREGLLRRKVLPPAILVGVSGRLVEYPSETLDKAKKDWRRRLL
;
A
#
# COMPACT_ATOMS: atom_id res chain seq x y z
N MET A 1 -9.09 4.52 64.85
CA MET A 1 -8.37 5.61 64.17
C MET A 1 -8.95 5.67 62.77
N GLU A 2 -10.02 6.45 62.61
CA GLU A 2 -10.74 6.65 61.36
C GLU A 2 -10.12 7.84 60.62
N VAL A 3 -9.91 7.70 59.31
CA VAL A 3 -9.54 8.83 58.45
C VAL A 3 -10.63 8.98 57.40
N ARG A 4 -11.47 9.99 57.60
CA ARG A 4 -12.35 10.57 56.56
C ARG A 4 -11.50 11.53 55.73
N ALA A 5 -11.45 11.31 54.43
CA ALA A 5 -11.03 12.33 53.46
C ALA A 5 -12.15 12.44 52.41
N GLY A 6 -12.67 13.65 52.26
CA GLY A 6 -13.81 13.98 51.40
C GLY A 6 -13.48 13.82 49.92
N LEU A 7 -14.48 13.38 49.15
CA LEU A 7 -14.50 13.58 47.70
C LEU A 7 -14.78 15.06 47.44
N GLU A 8 -13.81 15.75 46.86
CA GLU A 8 -14.10 16.97 46.09
C GLU A 8 -14.61 16.56 44.71
N SER A 9 -15.75 17.14 44.34
CA SER A 9 -16.40 16.97 43.05
C SER A 9 -15.58 17.65 41.96
N SER A 10 -14.80 16.86 41.21
CA SER A 10 -14.24 17.33 39.94
C SER A 10 -15.35 17.29 38.88
N THR A 11 -15.74 18.48 38.46
CA THR A 11 -16.66 18.83 37.37
C THR A 11 -16.59 17.84 36.20
N THR A 12 -17.73 17.22 35.90
CA THR A 12 -17.97 16.37 34.75
C THR A 12 -17.60 17.13 33.48
N MET A 13 -16.54 16.69 32.80
CA MET A 13 -16.30 17.05 31.41
C MET A 13 -17.49 16.58 30.58
N THR A 14 -17.95 17.50 29.74
CA THR A 14 -19.14 17.47 28.89
C THR A 14 -19.39 16.15 28.16
N ASN A 15 -20.61 15.62 28.32
CA ASN A 15 -21.18 14.47 27.61
C ASN A 15 -21.31 14.68 26.08
N ASP A 16 -21.04 15.89 25.61
CA ASP A 16 -21.23 16.35 24.22
C ASP A 16 -20.15 15.77 23.28
N ASP A 17 -18.89 15.71 23.72
CA ASP A 17 -17.77 15.17 22.93
C ASP A 17 -17.87 13.64 22.71
N SER A 18 -18.48 12.92 23.65
CA SER A 18 -18.67 11.46 23.53
C SER A 18 -19.86 11.08 22.66
N GLN A 19 -20.93 11.87 22.65
CA GLN A 19 -22.08 11.63 21.77
C GLN A 19 -21.73 11.95 20.31
N ASN A 20 -20.98 13.03 20.08
CA ASN A 20 -20.56 13.45 18.74
C ASN A 20 -19.56 12.46 18.10
N ARG A 21 -18.69 11.83 18.89
CA ARG A 21 -17.76 10.77 18.39
C ARG A 21 -18.46 9.50 17.90
N HIS A 22 -19.67 9.20 18.39
CA HIS A 22 -20.42 8.01 17.96
C HIS A 22 -21.25 8.26 16.70
N GLU A 23 -21.66 9.51 16.41
CA GLU A 23 -22.40 9.84 15.19
C GLU A 23 -21.52 9.78 13.94
N HIS A 24 -20.25 10.18 14.05
CA HIS A 24 -19.30 10.26 12.92
C HIS A 24 -18.34 9.07 12.80
N SER A 25 -18.61 7.96 13.49
CA SER A 25 -17.83 6.71 13.34
C SER A 25 -18.50 5.76 12.36
N LEU A 26 -17.68 5.09 11.52
CA LEU A 26 -18.12 3.96 10.71
C LEU A 26 -18.63 2.83 11.64
N SER A 27 -19.70 2.13 11.24
CA SER A 27 -20.25 0.99 11.98
C SER A 27 -19.36 -0.27 11.93
N VAL A 28 -18.26 -0.21 11.19
CA VAL A 28 -17.29 -1.29 11.01
C VAL A 28 -15.91 -0.81 11.46
N ASP A 29 -15.08 -1.74 11.91
CA ASP A 29 -13.72 -1.39 12.28
C ASP A 29 -12.88 -0.97 11.04
N PRO A 30 -11.79 -0.21 11.23
CA PRO A 30 -10.98 0.28 10.13
C PRO A 30 -10.38 -0.81 9.23
N ALA A 31 -10.10 -2.01 9.75
CA ALA A 31 -9.53 -3.10 8.95
C ALA A 31 -10.59 -3.71 8.03
N THR A 32 -11.80 -3.95 8.56
CA THR A 32 -12.95 -4.40 7.75
C THR A 32 -13.28 -3.38 6.66
N PHE A 33 -13.32 -2.09 6.98
CA PHE A 33 -13.53 -1.03 5.98
C PHE A 33 -12.41 -1.02 4.93
N GLY A 34 -11.15 -1.12 5.36
CA GLY A 34 -10.00 -1.21 4.48
C GLY A 34 -10.13 -2.36 3.47
N ASN A 35 -10.48 -3.56 3.94
CA ASN A 35 -10.69 -4.72 3.09
C ASN A 35 -11.81 -4.51 2.07
N VAL A 36 -12.93 -3.89 2.47
CA VAL A 36 -14.03 -3.54 1.55
C VAL A 36 -13.52 -2.62 0.43
N PHE A 37 -12.78 -1.57 0.77
CA PHE A 37 -12.31 -0.63 -0.23
C PHE A 37 -11.20 -1.23 -1.13
N HIS A 38 -10.30 -2.03 -0.55
CA HIS A 38 -9.32 -2.82 -1.31
C HIS A 38 -10.02 -3.70 -2.34
N ARG A 39 -11.08 -4.40 -1.92
CA ARG A 39 -11.88 -5.23 -2.82
C ARG A 39 -12.55 -4.42 -3.92
N ILE A 40 -13.12 -3.25 -3.63
CA ILE A 40 -13.70 -2.35 -4.65
C ILE A 40 -12.66 -1.99 -5.71
N ILE A 41 -11.43 -1.66 -5.30
CA ILE A 41 -10.34 -1.38 -6.24
C ILE A 41 -9.95 -2.63 -7.02
N GLU A 42 -9.81 -3.79 -6.36
CA GLU A 42 -9.41 -5.04 -6.99
C GLU A 42 -10.32 -5.45 -8.16
N ILE A 43 -11.64 -5.45 -7.94
CA ILE A 43 -12.62 -5.86 -8.97
C ILE A 43 -13.14 -4.70 -9.82
N GLY A 44 -12.87 -3.46 -9.42
CA GLY A 44 -13.35 -2.25 -10.10
C GLY A 44 -12.31 -1.56 -10.96
N ILE A 45 -11.02 -1.70 -10.68
CA ILE A 45 -9.97 -0.95 -11.41
C ILE A 45 -9.93 -1.34 -12.88
N GLY A 46 -9.97 -0.32 -13.75
CA GLY A 46 -9.81 -0.51 -15.18
C GLY A 46 -8.39 -0.94 -15.54
N ASN A 47 -8.23 -1.52 -16.72
CA ASN A 47 -6.93 -1.79 -17.33
C ASN A 47 -6.99 -1.33 -18.79
N PRO A 48 -6.21 -0.33 -19.21
CA PRO A 48 -6.27 0.15 -20.59
C PRO A 48 -5.62 -0.84 -21.56
N GLY A 49 -4.85 -1.80 -21.03
CA GLY A 49 -3.99 -2.67 -21.80
C GLY A 49 -2.86 -1.92 -22.50
N PRO A 50 -2.05 -2.65 -23.28
CA PRO A 50 -0.84 -2.09 -23.89
C PRO A 50 -1.08 -1.26 -25.16
N GLY A 51 -2.34 -1.16 -25.62
CA GLY A 51 -2.69 -0.62 -26.92
C GLY A 51 -2.29 -1.54 -28.09
N GLN A 52 -2.37 -1.01 -29.31
CA GLN A 52 -2.20 -1.81 -30.54
C GLN A 52 -0.78 -2.37 -30.74
N ASN A 53 0.24 -1.66 -30.24
CA ASN A 53 1.64 -2.05 -30.42
C ASN A 53 2.13 -3.10 -29.43
N GLY A 54 1.26 -3.55 -28.51
CA GLY A 54 1.67 -4.44 -27.43
C GLY A 54 2.56 -3.74 -26.38
N PRO A 55 2.89 -4.44 -25.30
CA PRO A 55 3.66 -3.86 -24.21
C PRO A 55 5.13 -3.68 -24.65
N SER A 56 5.77 -2.62 -24.17
CA SER A 56 7.17 -2.28 -24.45
C SER A 56 8.17 -3.35 -23.99
N THR A 57 7.76 -4.20 -23.04
CA THR A 57 8.47 -5.39 -22.60
C THR A 57 7.44 -6.51 -22.40
N PRO A 58 7.75 -7.80 -22.66
CA PRO A 58 6.77 -8.87 -22.50
C PRO A 58 6.05 -8.84 -21.14
N LEU A 59 4.72 -9.00 -21.18
CA LEU A 59 3.86 -9.13 -19.99
C LEU A 59 2.90 -10.30 -20.19
N PRO A 60 2.54 -11.03 -19.12
CA PRO A 60 1.50 -12.04 -19.19
C PRO A 60 0.15 -11.42 -19.59
N LYS A 61 -0.70 -12.19 -20.26
CA LYS A 61 -2.06 -11.73 -20.64
C LYS A 61 -2.86 -11.21 -19.45
N SER A 62 -2.71 -11.82 -18.28
CA SER A 62 -3.37 -11.39 -17.04
C SER A 62 -3.04 -9.96 -16.62
N TRP A 63 -1.96 -9.37 -17.12
CA TRP A 63 -1.59 -7.98 -16.87
C TRP A 63 -2.07 -7.01 -17.95
N THR A 64 -2.30 -7.50 -19.17
CA THR A 64 -2.53 -6.68 -20.35
C THR A 64 -3.95 -6.74 -20.88
N THR A 65 -4.78 -7.66 -20.35
CA THR A 65 -6.19 -7.79 -20.75
C THR A 65 -6.91 -6.48 -20.46
N PRO A 66 -7.50 -5.82 -21.48
CA PRO A 66 -8.26 -4.61 -21.27
C PRO A 66 -9.49 -4.88 -20.40
N ILE A 67 -9.69 -4.04 -19.39
CA ILE A 67 -10.82 -4.09 -18.46
C ILE A 67 -11.35 -2.66 -18.34
N GLU A 68 -12.67 -2.52 -18.42
CA GLU A 68 -13.33 -1.22 -18.24
C GLU A 68 -13.20 -0.74 -16.78
N ASP A 69 -12.95 0.56 -16.59
CA ASP A 69 -12.92 1.18 -15.27
C ASP A 69 -14.33 1.21 -14.64
N ARG A 70 -14.49 0.51 -13.52
CA ARG A 70 -15.74 0.31 -12.79
C ARG A 70 -15.58 0.64 -11.30
N ILE A 71 -14.58 1.43 -10.93
CA ILE A 71 -14.34 1.83 -9.53
C ILE A 71 -15.56 2.56 -8.94
N ASN A 72 -16.30 3.33 -9.75
CA ASN A 72 -17.50 4.05 -9.33
C ASN A 72 -18.82 3.30 -9.63
N ASN A 73 -18.74 2.06 -10.13
CA ASN A 73 -19.94 1.30 -10.45
C ASN A 73 -20.61 0.77 -9.18
N LYS A 74 -21.94 0.94 -9.09
CA LYS A 74 -22.70 0.54 -7.89
C LYS A 74 -22.71 -0.98 -7.69
N GLU A 75 -22.79 -1.76 -8.76
CA GLU A 75 -22.76 -3.21 -8.68
C GLU A 75 -21.41 -3.74 -8.18
N THR A 76 -20.30 -3.08 -8.53
CA THR A 76 -18.96 -3.34 -7.98
C THR A 76 -18.94 -3.15 -6.46
N HIS A 77 -19.43 -2.00 -5.99
CA HIS A 77 -19.50 -1.68 -4.55
C HIS A 77 -20.39 -2.69 -3.80
N GLN A 78 -21.58 -2.95 -4.34
CA GLN A 78 -22.49 -3.94 -3.76
C GLN A 78 -21.88 -5.35 -3.69
N THR A 79 -21.03 -5.72 -4.66
CA THR A 79 -20.33 -7.01 -4.64
C THR A 79 -19.35 -7.07 -3.47
N ALA A 80 -18.50 -6.06 -3.30
CA ALA A 80 -17.59 -5.99 -2.15
C ALA A 80 -18.35 -5.97 -0.81
N PHE A 81 -19.46 -5.23 -0.73
CA PHE A 81 -20.29 -5.18 0.47
C PHE A 81 -20.88 -6.53 0.84
N ARG A 82 -21.44 -7.26 -0.13
CA ARG A 82 -22.00 -8.59 0.12
C ARG A 82 -20.96 -9.62 0.55
N GLU A 83 -19.73 -9.48 0.06
CA GLU A 83 -18.63 -10.40 0.38
C GLU A 83 -18.04 -10.15 1.77
N LEU A 84 -17.96 -8.89 2.21
CA LEU A 84 -17.08 -8.50 3.32
C LEU A 84 -17.78 -7.78 4.48
N LEU A 85 -18.95 -7.18 4.30
CA LEU A 85 -19.63 -6.51 5.41
C LEU A 85 -20.32 -7.52 6.33
N PRO A 86 -20.16 -7.38 7.66
CA PRO A 86 -20.87 -8.22 8.61
C PRO A 86 -22.37 -7.88 8.63
N PRO A 87 -23.23 -8.81 9.07
CA PRO A 87 -24.63 -8.52 9.34
C PRO A 87 -24.77 -7.36 10.33
N GLY A 88 -25.64 -6.39 10.02
CA GLY A 88 -25.88 -5.23 10.88
C GLY A 88 -24.93 -4.05 10.67
N ALA A 89 -24.01 -4.11 9.70
CA ALA A 89 -23.27 -2.95 9.25
C ALA A 89 -24.22 -1.87 8.68
N ASP A 90 -23.92 -0.61 8.99
CA ASP A 90 -24.58 0.56 8.43
C ASP A 90 -24.13 0.74 6.97
N LEU A 91 -24.88 0.12 6.06
CA LEU A 91 -24.59 0.13 4.64
C LEU A 91 -24.64 1.54 4.05
N GLU A 92 -25.46 2.43 4.60
CA GLU A 92 -25.60 3.80 4.11
C GLU A 92 -24.30 4.57 4.34
N LYS A 93 -23.79 4.59 5.58
CA LYS A 93 -22.51 5.25 5.91
C LYS A 93 -21.33 4.62 5.18
N VAL A 94 -21.24 3.29 5.14
CA VAL A 94 -20.15 2.63 4.42
C VAL A 94 -20.19 2.99 2.94
N SER A 95 -21.38 2.93 2.32
CA SER A 95 -21.54 3.25 0.90
C SER A 95 -21.22 4.71 0.59
N GLU A 96 -21.57 5.65 1.47
CA GLU A 96 -21.24 7.07 1.31
C GLU A 96 -19.73 7.30 1.30
N VAL A 97 -19.01 6.75 2.29
CA VAL A 97 -17.57 6.91 2.42
C VAL A 97 -16.84 6.23 1.27
N THR A 98 -17.18 4.98 0.92
CA THR A 98 -16.52 4.30 -0.21
C THR A 98 -16.82 4.96 -1.54
N SER A 99 -18.03 5.50 -1.76
CA SER A 99 -18.36 6.23 -2.99
C SER A 99 -17.56 7.52 -3.11
N THR A 100 -17.37 8.24 -2.01
CA THR A 100 -16.54 9.45 -1.97
C THR A 100 -15.09 9.13 -2.29
N MET A 101 -14.53 8.11 -1.64
CA MET A 101 -13.15 7.67 -1.89
C MET A 101 -12.97 7.14 -3.32
N SER A 102 -13.91 6.34 -3.83
CA SER A 102 -13.85 5.80 -5.19
C SER A 102 -13.90 6.92 -6.23
N TYR A 103 -14.75 7.92 -6.02
CA TYR A 103 -14.83 9.11 -6.87
C TYR A 103 -13.50 9.86 -6.89
N ARG A 104 -12.90 10.13 -5.72
CA ARG A 104 -11.62 10.83 -5.60
C ARG A 104 -10.48 10.06 -6.26
N VAL A 105 -10.41 8.73 -6.08
CA VAL A 105 -9.42 7.88 -6.76
C VAL A 105 -9.62 7.91 -8.28
N SER A 106 -10.88 7.87 -8.73
CA SER A 106 -11.23 7.90 -10.15
C SER A 106 -10.94 9.25 -10.80
N ASP A 107 -11.12 10.35 -10.07
CA ASP A 107 -10.80 11.71 -10.55
C ASP A 107 -9.29 12.02 -10.49
N GLY A 108 -8.56 11.36 -9.58
CA GLY A 108 -7.13 11.50 -9.42
C GLY A 108 -6.28 10.84 -10.50
N LYS A 109 -4.95 10.95 -10.32
CA LYS A 109 -3.93 10.44 -11.27
C LYS A 109 -4.12 8.96 -11.61
N LEU A 110 -4.43 8.11 -10.63
CA LEU A 110 -4.60 6.67 -10.87
C LEU A 110 -5.76 6.42 -11.82
N GLY A 111 -6.92 7.05 -11.60
CA GLY A 111 -8.07 6.95 -12.49
C GLY A 111 -7.75 7.35 -13.93
N ALA A 112 -7.05 8.47 -14.12
CA ALA A 112 -6.58 8.91 -15.44
C ALA A 112 -5.66 7.86 -16.10
N MET A 113 -4.68 7.34 -15.35
CA MET A 113 -3.75 6.30 -15.82
C MET A 113 -4.47 5.03 -16.27
N VAL A 114 -5.43 4.51 -15.49
CA VAL A 114 -6.13 3.25 -15.81
C VAL A 114 -7.17 3.39 -16.92
N ARG A 115 -7.59 4.61 -17.23
CA ARG A 115 -8.36 4.92 -18.45
C ARG A 115 -7.48 5.13 -19.68
N GLY A 116 -6.16 4.96 -19.55
CA GLY A 116 -5.20 5.02 -20.65
C GLY A 116 -4.76 6.43 -21.04
N LEU A 117 -5.03 7.42 -20.18
CA LEU A 117 -4.48 8.76 -20.32
C LEU A 117 -2.99 8.74 -19.96
N GLU A 118 -2.26 9.69 -20.53
CA GLU A 118 -0.88 9.94 -20.16
C GLU A 118 -0.85 10.80 -18.90
N VAL A 119 -0.06 10.39 -17.91
CA VAL A 119 0.11 11.10 -16.64
C VAL A 119 1.61 11.14 -16.33
N ASP A 120 2.12 12.34 -16.04
CA ASP A 120 3.54 12.58 -15.75
C ASP A 120 4.49 11.98 -16.83
N GLY A 121 4.13 12.12 -18.11
CA GLY A 121 4.91 11.62 -19.27
C GLY A 121 4.95 10.10 -19.38
N ARG A 122 3.95 9.41 -18.81
CA ARG A 122 3.86 7.95 -18.77
C ARG A 122 2.47 7.45 -19.09
N LYS A 123 2.41 6.32 -19.80
CA LYS A 123 1.16 5.61 -20.11
C LYS A 123 1.21 4.19 -19.56
N VAL A 124 0.11 3.76 -18.94
CA VAL A 124 -0.04 2.38 -18.46
C VAL A 124 -0.14 1.42 -19.65
N GLU A 125 0.62 0.35 -19.60
CA GLU A 125 0.59 -0.74 -20.59
C GLU A 125 0.11 -2.07 -20.00
N GLY A 126 0.01 -2.16 -18.68
CA GLY A 126 -0.56 -3.28 -17.96
C GLY A 126 -0.49 -3.07 -16.46
N LEU A 127 -1.29 -3.84 -15.72
CA LEU A 127 -1.31 -3.80 -14.27
C LEU A 127 -1.69 -5.14 -13.67
N ARG A 128 -1.43 -5.30 -12.39
CA ARG A 128 -1.91 -6.44 -11.62
C ARG A 128 -2.29 -6.02 -10.20
N THR A 129 -3.50 -6.38 -9.81
CA THR A 129 -3.96 -6.31 -8.43
C THR A 129 -3.51 -7.57 -7.67
N GLU A 130 -3.38 -7.46 -6.36
CA GLU A 130 -2.99 -8.55 -5.46
C GLU A 130 -1.78 -9.36 -5.96
N MET A 131 -0.70 -8.67 -6.34
CA MET A 131 0.49 -9.35 -6.86
C MET A 131 1.25 -10.04 -5.72
N PRO A 132 1.29 -11.39 -5.67
CA PRO A 132 2.12 -12.07 -4.68
C PRO A 132 3.60 -11.86 -4.99
N PHE A 133 4.41 -11.78 -3.95
CA PHE A 133 5.85 -11.81 -4.07
C PHE A 133 6.47 -12.74 -3.03
N HIS A 134 7.64 -13.23 -3.37
CA HIS A 134 8.52 -13.97 -2.48
C HIS A 134 9.94 -13.48 -2.75
N ILE A 135 10.64 -13.09 -1.68
CA ILE A 135 12.06 -12.74 -1.75
C ILE A 135 12.83 -13.58 -0.75
N SER A 136 14.03 -13.98 -1.17
CA SER A 136 14.94 -14.80 -0.37
C SER A 136 16.28 -14.10 -0.28
N ILE A 137 16.60 -13.59 0.91
CA ILE A 137 17.73 -12.70 1.13
C ILE A 137 18.83 -13.46 1.85
N PRO A 138 20.00 -13.67 1.20
CA PRO A 138 21.18 -14.17 1.90
C PRO A 138 21.56 -13.20 3.01
N THR A 139 21.72 -13.71 4.21
CA THR A 139 22.06 -12.95 5.41
C THR A 139 23.25 -13.61 6.08
N GLU A 140 24.34 -12.88 6.20
CA GLU A 140 25.57 -13.31 6.87
C GLU A 140 25.55 -12.80 8.32
N PHE A 141 26.05 -13.61 9.26
CA PHE A 141 26.13 -13.27 10.68
C PHE A 141 27.39 -13.86 11.30
N GLU A 142 27.73 -13.43 12.52
CA GLU A 142 28.89 -13.95 13.24
C GLU A 142 28.80 -15.47 13.41
N SER A 143 29.86 -16.19 13.03
CA SER A 143 29.86 -17.65 12.98
C SER A 143 29.42 -18.27 14.32
N VAL A 144 28.33 -19.04 14.26
CA VAL A 144 27.83 -19.81 15.39
C VAL A 144 28.37 -21.23 15.26
N THR A 145 29.27 -21.59 16.17
CA THR A 145 29.87 -22.92 16.23
C THR A 145 29.17 -23.78 17.26
N ARG A 146 28.80 -25.01 16.88
CA ARG A 146 28.37 -26.05 17.79
C ARG A 146 29.47 -27.09 17.90
N GLY A 147 30.04 -27.23 19.10
CA GLY A 147 31.05 -28.22 19.41
C GLY A 147 30.57 -29.28 20.39
N LYS A 148 31.43 -30.28 20.61
CA LYS A 148 31.36 -31.18 21.77
C LYS A 148 32.70 -31.11 22.50
N TRP A 149 32.65 -31.33 23.80
CA TRP A 149 33.88 -31.49 24.57
C TRP A 149 34.47 -32.88 24.36
N THR A 150 35.78 -32.96 24.16
CA THR A 150 36.56 -34.21 24.11
C THR A 150 37.75 -34.13 25.07
N PRO A 151 38.36 -35.26 25.45
CA PRO A 151 39.57 -35.27 26.28
C PRO A 151 40.75 -34.49 25.66
N ASP A 152 40.76 -34.30 24.34
CA ASP A 152 41.78 -33.55 23.60
C ASP A 152 41.43 -32.06 23.42
N GLY A 153 40.27 -31.62 23.95
CA GLY A 153 39.79 -30.25 23.88
C GLY A 153 38.38 -30.12 23.28
N GLU A 154 37.94 -28.87 23.08
CA GLU A 154 36.70 -28.59 22.35
C GLU A 154 36.86 -28.93 20.87
N GLU A 155 35.97 -29.78 20.36
CA GLU A 155 35.90 -30.14 18.95
C GLU A 155 34.69 -29.44 18.33
N VAL A 156 34.91 -28.55 17.36
CA VAL A 156 33.82 -27.90 16.60
C VAL A 156 33.27 -28.92 15.61
N LEU A 157 31.97 -29.22 15.71
CA LEU A 157 31.29 -30.17 14.84
C LEU A 157 30.62 -29.48 13.66
N ILE A 158 30.08 -28.28 13.89
CA ILE A 158 29.33 -27.52 12.88
C ILE A 158 29.59 -26.03 13.09
N SER A 159 29.72 -25.29 11.99
CA SER A 159 29.79 -23.83 11.94
C SER A 159 28.74 -23.34 10.94
N PHE A 160 27.98 -22.32 11.33
CA PHE A 160 27.09 -21.58 10.43
C PHE A 160 27.41 -20.09 10.52
N ASP A 161 27.64 -19.45 9.38
CA ASP A 161 27.93 -18.02 9.24
C ASP A 161 26.93 -17.30 8.34
N SER A 162 25.94 -18.04 7.82
CA SER A 162 24.95 -17.50 6.91
C SER A 162 23.63 -18.27 6.96
N THR A 163 22.55 -17.57 6.62
CA THR A 163 21.21 -18.12 6.43
C THR A 163 20.51 -17.39 5.29
N ARG A 164 19.32 -17.84 4.92
CA ARG A 164 18.44 -17.14 3.98
C ARG A 164 17.19 -16.70 4.73
N VAL A 165 16.90 -15.40 4.69
CA VAL A 165 15.64 -14.87 5.22
C VAL A 165 14.63 -14.85 4.08
N GLU A 166 13.54 -15.59 4.27
CA GLU A 166 12.44 -15.66 3.31
C GLU A 166 11.30 -14.75 3.75
N LEU A 167 10.86 -13.89 2.83
CA LEU A 167 9.74 -12.97 3.05
C LEU A 167 8.76 -13.11 1.89
N SER A 168 7.48 -13.22 2.22
CA SER A 168 6.40 -13.27 1.26
C SER A 168 5.32 -12.27 1.62
N GLY A 169 4.60 -11.79 0.61
CA GLY A 169 3.48 -10.87 0.81
C GLY A 169 2.70 -10.65 -0.47
N ILE A 170 1.77 -9.70 -0.43
CA ILE A 170 0.91 -9.31 -1.53
C ILE A 170 1.01 -7.79 -1.70
N ILE A 171 1.27 -7.33 -2.92
CA ILE A 171 1.24 -5.92 -3.29
C ILE A 171 -0.15 -5.61 -3.84
N ASP A 172 -0.84 -4.61 -3.28
CA ASP A 172 -2.22 -4.27 -3.65
C ASP A 172 -2.36 -4.00 -5.16
N LEU A 173 -1.44 -3.23 -5.73
CA LEU A 173 -1.41 -2.91 -7.15
C LEU A 173 0.03 -2.77 -7.67
N VAL A 174 0.30 -3.33 -8.84
CA VAL A 174 1.54 -3.10 -9.60
C VAL A 174 1.19 -2.54 -10.97
N LEU A 175 1.80 -1.41 -11.33
CA LEU A 175 1.64 -0.79 -12.65
C LEU A 175 2.88 -0.99 -13.50
N CYS A 176 2.69 -1.41 -14.74
CA CYS A 176 3.68 -1.32 -15.80
C CYS A 176 3.35 -0.12 -16.68
N THR A 177 4.32 0.78 -16.85
CA THR A 177 4.18 1.97 -17.68
C THR A 177 5.30 2.05 -18.70
N LYS A 178 5.06 2.80 -19.77
CA LYS A 178 6.09 3.27 -20.69
C LYS A 178 6.12 4.78 -20.66
N SER A 179 7.31 5.37 -20.68
CA SER A 179 7.46 6.81 -20.93
C SER A 179 7.37 7.14 -22.42
N ASP A 180 7.33 8.42 -22.74
CA ASP A 180 7.21 8.94 -24.10
C ASP A 180 8.37 8.51 -25.02
N ASP A 181 9.56 8.33 -24.45
CA ASP A 181 10.75 7.78 -25.12
C ASP A 181 10.71 6.25 -25.28
N GLY A 182 9.64 5.60 -24.81
CA GLY A 182 9.46 4.15 -24.85
C GLY A 182 10.13 3.38 -23.72
N ALA A 183 10.76 4.06 -22.74
CA ALA A 183 11.45 3.35 -21.66
C ALA A 183 10.45 2.64 -20.71
N PRO A 184 10.56 1.30 -20.54
CA PRO A 184 9.63 0.52 -19.74
C PRO A 184 9.92 0.69 -18.25
N ALA A 185 8.86 0.76 -17.44
CA ALA A 185 8.96 0.89 -16.01
C ALA A 185 7.88 0.10 -15.26
N ILE A 186 8.17 -0.23 -14.00
CA ILE A 186 7.26 -0.95 -13.09
C ILE A 186 7.24 -0.25 -11.72
N ARG A 187 6.07 -0.19 -11.09
CA ARG A 187 5.88 0.46 -9.79
C ARG A 187 4.91 -0.33 -8.92
N ALA A 188 5.26 -0.50 -7.64
CA ALA A 188 4.34 -0.96 -6.60
C ALA A 188 3.51 0.21 -6.06
N ILE A 189 2.22 -0.01 -5.88
CA ILE A 189 1.26 0.91 -5.28
C ILE A 189 0.54 0.17 -4.15
N ASP A 190 0.50 0.79 -2.99
CA ASP A 190 -0.22 0.30 -1.82
C ASP A 190 -1.35 1.26 -1.46
N LEU A 191 -2.52 0.72 -1.15
CA LEU A 191 -3.74 1.47 -0.93
C LEU A 191 -3.97 1.65 0.58
N LYS A 192 -4.09 2.91 1.01
CA LYS A 192 -4.37 3.25 2.41
C LYS A 192 -5.71 3.96 2.55
N THR A 193 -6.56 3.42 3.42
CA THR A 193 -7.85 3.99 3.85
C THR A 193 -7.74 4.75 5.17
N THR A 194 -6.52 5.20 5.52
CA THR A 194 -6.30 5.97 6.74
C THR A 194 -7.18 7.22 6.73
N ASP A 195 -7.75 7.56 7.88
CA ASP A 195 -8.68 8.65 8.09
C ASP A 195 -10.02 8.54 7.32
N ALA A 196 -10.43 7.36 6.85
CA ALA A 196 -11.70 7.20 6.13
C ALA A 196 -12.94 7.70 6.92
N SER A 197 -12.95 7.55 8.25
CA SER A 197 -14.02 8.06 9.10
C SER A 197 -14.13 9.59 9.11
N SER A 198 -13.07 10.31 8.74
CA SER A 198 -13.11 11.78 8.62
C SER A 198 -14.12 12.26 7.58
N LEU A 199 -14.47 11.41 6.61
CA LEU A 199 -15.44 11.73 5.56
C LEU A 199 -16.90 11.77 6.04
N LEU A 200 -17.19 11.30 7.25
CA LEU A 200 -18.53 11.33 7.82
C LEU A 200 -18.82 12.62 8.61
N GLY A 201 -17.85 13.51 8.79
CA GLY A 201 -17.99 14.74 9.57
C GLY A 201 -17.27 15.94 8.95
N ASP A 202 -17.34 17.09 9.59
CA ASP A 202 -16.79 18.37 9.08
C ASP A 202 -15.28 18.53 9.31
N TRP A 203 -14.52 17.44 9.38
CA TRP A 203 -13.09 17.48 9.70
C TRP A 203 -12.22 17.65 8.45
N GLU A 204 -12.02 18.90 8.03
CA GLU A 204 -10.97 19.26 7.05
C GLU A 204 -9.62 19.39 7.78
N SER A 205 -8.99 18.26 8.13
CA SER A 205 -7.61 18.26 8.61
C SER A 205 -6.91 16.93 8.32
N GLY A 206 -5.58 16.93 8.25
CA GLY A 206 -4.78 15.71 8.11
C GLY A 206 -4.60 15.32 6.64
N LEU A 207 -4.98 14.09 6.27
CA LEU A 207 -4.84 13.62 4.88
C LEU A 207 -5.74 14.35 3.89
N LEU A 208 -6.76 15.07 4.37
CA LEU A 208 -7.63 15.91 3.53
C LEU A 208 -6.99 17.26 3.19
N ASP A 209 -5.94 17.69 3.89
CA ASP A 209 -5.22 18.95 3.61
C ASP A 209 -4.56 18.96 2.22
N SER A 210 -4.34 17.77 1.65
CA SER A 210 -3.78 17.60 0.30
C SER A 210 -4.85 17.46 -0.79
N LEU A 211 -6.14 17.55 -0.46
CA LEU A 211 -7.21 17.36 -1.44
C LEU A 211 -7.10 18.39 -2.58
N GLY A 212 -7.03 17.91 -3.81
CA GLY A 212 -6.90 18.74 -5.02
C GLY A 212 -5.46 19.13 -5.37
N ASP A 213 -4.47 18.81 -4.54
CA ASP A 213 -3.06 18.92 -4.93
C ASP A 213 -2.75 17.84 -5.99
N ASP A 214 -1.86 18.14 -6.94
CA ASP A 214 -1.45 17.24 -8.03
C ASP A 214 0.06 16.87 -8.01
N SER A 215 0.80 17.33 -7.00
CA SER A 215 2.23 17.06 -6.85
C SER A 215 2.52 15.57 -6.72
N ILE A 216 3.72 15.15 -7.15
CA ILE A 216 4.14 13.74 -7.16
C ILE A 216 4.45 13.22 -5.75
N GLY A 217 5.02 14.07 -4.90
CA GLY A 217 5.45 13.72 -3.53
C GLY A 217 4.42 14.08 -2.45
N PRO A 218 4.79 13.96 -1.17
CA PRO A 218 3.92 14.41 -0.09
C PRO A 218 3.75 15.94 -0.15
N SER A 219 2.53 16.39 0.09
CA SER A 219 2.10 17.79 0.03
C SER A 219 1.65 18.32 1.39
N CYS A 220 1.42 17.44 2.37
CA CYS A 220 1.10 17.79 3.75
C CYS A 220 1.82 16.89 4.76
N GLN A 221 1.86 17.32 6.03
CA GLN A 221 2.51 16.59 7.11
C GLN A 221 1.89 15.20 7.38
N ALA A 222 0.59 15.05 7.12
CA ALA A 222 -0.10 13.77 7.27
C ALA A 222 0.38 12.76 6.22
N GLU A 223 0.59 13.19 4.97
CA GLU A 223 1.18 12.34 3.92
C GLU A 223 2.63 11.96 4.28
N GLU A 224 3.45 12.89 4.76
CA GLU A 224 4.81 12.59 5.23
C GLU A 224 4.81 11.53 6.35
N SER A 225 3.91 11.68 7.31
CA SER A 225 3.75 10.75 8.43
C SER A 225 3.28 9.38 7.96
N LEU A 226 2.36 9.34 6.99
CA LEU A 226 1.88 8.10 6.36
C LEU A 226 3.03 7.37 5.63
N LEU A 227 3.82 8.08 4.83
CA LEU A 227 5.00 7.50 4.16
C LEU A 227 6.01 6.98 5.21
N HIS A 228 6.29 7.74 6.27
CA HIS A 228 7.22 7.30 7.30
C HIS A 228 6.74 6.01 8.01
N LYS A 229 5.45 5.95 8.32
CA LYS A 229 4.81 4.78 8.97
C LYS A 229 4.94 3.52 8.13
N HIS A 230 4.80 3.62 6.81
CA HIS A 230 4.80 2.48 5.89
C HIS A 230 6.13 2.24 5.15
N ARG A 231 7.19 3.00 5.48
CA ARG A 231 8.46 3.00 4.74
C ARG A 231 9.11 1.62 4.55
N LEU A 232 9.07 0.75 5.56
CA LEU A 232 9.70 -0.58 5.48
C LEU A 232 8.91 -1.52 4.57
N GLN A 233 7.57 -1.43 4.62
CA GLN A 233 6.69 -2.18 3.72
C GLN A 233 6.94 -1.77 2.27
N MET A 234 7.06 -0.47 2.00
CA MET A 234 7.28 0.04 0.65
C MET A 234 8.68 -0.25 0.13
N ALA A 235 9.70 -0.20 0.99
CA ALA A 235 11.04 -0.66 0.65
C ALA A 235 11.04 -2.15 0.27
N LEU A 236 10.29 -2.99 1.00
CA LEU A 236 10.16 -4.42 0.71
C LEU A 236 9.51 -4.67 -0.67
N TYR A 237 8.42 -3.96 -0.98
CA TYR A 237 7.75 -4.08 -2.28
C TYR A 237 8.66 -3.65 -3.43
N HIS A 238 9.38 -2.54 -3.24
CA HIS A 238 10.34 -2.07 -4.23
C HIS A 238 11.47 -3.09 -4.45
N LEU A 239 12.05 -3.65 -3.38
CA LEU A 239 13.07 -4.69 -3.46
C LEU A 239 12.55 -5.96 -4.16
N ALA A 240 11.30 -6.36 -3.92
CA ALA A 240 10.70 -7.51 -4.58
C ALA A 240 10.57 -7.31 -6.10
N LEU A 241 10.19 -6.09 -6.54
CA LEU A 241 10.17 -5.76 -7.96
C LEU A 241 11.58 -5.65 -8.55
N GLU A 242 12.55 -5.10 -7.81
CA GLU A 242 13.95 -5.08 -8.25
C GLU A 242 14.49 -6.49 -8.48
N GLU A 243 14.29 -7.41 -7.53
CA GLU A 243 14.73 -8.80 -7.69
C GLU A 243 14.03 -9.45 -8.88
N SER A 244 12.70 -9.29 -9.03
CA SER A 244 11.97 -9.86 -10.16
C SER A 244 12.45 -9.34 -11.53
N GLU A 245 12.79 -8.06 -11.64
CA GLU A 245 13.33 -7.50 -12.89
C GLU A 245 14.81 -7.87 -13.10
N SER A 246 15.58 -8.06 -12.03
CA SER A 246 16.94 -8.61 -12.09
C SER A 246 16.94 -10.08 -12.53
N ASP A 247 15.99 -10.90 -12.08
CA ASP A 247 15.84 -12.29 -12.51
C ASP A 247 15.66 -12.37 -14.03
N LYS A 248 14.76 -11.53 -14.57
CA LYS A 248 14.53 -11.42 -16.02
C LYS A 248 15.80 -11.04 -16.78
N GLU A 249 16.55 -10.08 -16.27
CA GLU A 249 17.83 -9.67 -16.87
C GLU A 249 18.84 -10.81 -16.89
N ARG A 250 18.94 -11.60 -15.80
CA ARG A 250 19.81 -12.79 -15.73
C ARG A 250 19.38 -13.89 -16.72
N GLU A 251 18.10 -13.94 -17.07
CA GLU A 251 17.54 -14.82 -18.11
C GLU A 251 17.67 -14.23 -19.53
N GLY A 252 18.30 -13.06 -19.70
CA GLY A 252 18.48 -12.41 -21.00
C GLY A 252 17.23 -11.73 -21.54
N LEU A 253 16.22 -11.50 -20.68
CA LEU A 253 14.99 -10.78 -21.02
C LEU A 253 15.17 -9.28 -20.76
N LEU A 254 14.38 -8.47 -21.47
CA LEU A 254 14.33 -7.03 -21.21
C LEU A 254 13.76 -6.77 -19.81
N ARG A 255 14.47 -5.95 -19.03
CA ARG A 255 14.04 -5.50 -17.71
C ARG A 255 13.34 -4.16 -17.76
N ARG A 256 12.45 -3.92 -16.82
CA ARG A 256 11.83 -2.62 -16.55
C ARG A 256 12.63 -1.85 -15.52
N LYS A 257 12.61 -0.52 -15.62
CA LYS A 257 13.07 0.33 -14.52
C LYS A 257 12.07 0.26 -13.37
N VAL A 258 12.52 -0.16 -12.19
CA VAL A 258 11.68 -0.09 -10.99
C VAL A 258 11.62 1.35 -10.49
N LEU A 259 10.44 1.95 -10.50
CA LEU A 259 10.21 3.29 -9.98
C LEU A 259 10.05 3.25 -8.46
N PRO A 260 10.24 4.39 -7.77
CA PRO A 260 9.84 4.49 -6.37
C PRO A 260 8.38 4.03 -6.18
N PRO A 261 8.10 3.28 -5.11
CA PRO A 261 6.73 2.86 -4.80
C PRO A 261 5.89 4.09 -4.44
N ALA A 262 4.57 3.93 -4.49
CA ALA A 262 3.64 5.00 -4.11
C ALA A 262 2.54 4.48 -3.19
N ILE A 263 1.96 5.39 -2.41
CA ILE A 263 0.73 5.12 -1.65
C ILE A 263 -0.43 5.82 -2.34
N LEU A 264 -1.49 5.07 -2.64
CA LEU A 264 -2.79 5.61 -3.00
C LEU A 264 -3.53 5.97 -1.71
N VAL A 265 -3.68 7.26 -1.46
CA VAL A 265 -4.40 7.78 -0.29
C VAL A 265 -5.89 7.79 -0.65
N GLY A 266 -6.65 6.86 -0.10
CA GLY A 266 -8.04 6.68 -0.47
C GLY A 266 -8.93 7.89 -0.16
N VAL A 267 -8.66 8.60 0.94
CA VAL A 267 -9.45 9.78 1.31
C VAL A 267 -9.22 10.97 0.39
N SER A 268 -8.02 11.25 -0.10
CA SER A 268 -7.78 12.38 -1.01
C SER A 268 -7.78 11.98 -2.49
N GLY A 269 -7.67 10.69 -2.80
CA GLY A 269 -7.48 10.16 -4.16
C GLY A 269 -6.07 10.35 -4.70
N ARG A 270 -5.16 10.94 -3.92
CA ARG A 270 -3.78 11.22 -4.35
C ARG A 270 -2.94 9.96 -4.42
N LEU A 271 -2.09 9.92 -5.44
CA LEU A 271 -1.03 8.93 -5.58
C LEU A 271 0.30 9.57 -5.17
N VAL A 272 0.75 9.26 -3.95
CA VAL A 272 1.91 9.89 -3.33
C VAL A 272 3.13 9.00 -3.49
N GLU A 273 4.08 9.42 -4.33
CA GLU A 273 5.33 8.71 -4.58
C GLU A 273 6.33 8.89 -3.42
N TYR A 274 7.07 7.83 -3.10
CA TYR A 274 8.15 7.92 -2.12
C TYR A 274 9.29 8.80 -2.64
N PRO A 275 9.68 9.86 -1.89
CA PRO A 275 10.91 10.58 -2.18
C PRO A 275 12.11 9.64 -2.14
N SER A 276 13.03 9.76 -3.11
CA SER A 276 14.16 8.85 -3.26
C SER A 276 15.02 8.73 -1.99
N GLU A 277 15.26 9.85 -1.31
CA GLU A 277 16.02 9.85 -0.05
C GLU A 277 15.34 9.03 1.06
N THR A 278 14.01 9.10 1.14
CA THR A 278 13.21 8.37 2.13
C THR A 278 13.23 6.87 1.82
N LEU A 279 13.10 6.50 0.55
CA LEU A 279 13.19 5.11 0.10
C LEU A 279 14.58 4.53 0.37
N ASP A 280 15.65 5.26 0.05
CA ASP A 280 17.02 4.81 0.28
C ASP A 280 17.33 4.60 1.77
N LYS A 281 16.85 5.51 2.63
CA LYS A 281 16.94 5.35 4.08
C LYS A 281 16.17 4.10 4.54
N ALA A 282 14.96 3.89 4.03
CA ALA A 282 14.16 2.72 4.37
C ALA A 282 14.82 1.39 3.92
N LYS A 283 15.41 1.34 2.72
CA LYS A 283 16.18 0.18 2.23
C LYS A 283 17.39 -0.11 3.14
N LYS A 284 18.12 0.94 3.57
CA LYS A 284 19.25 0.79 4.50
C LYS A 284 18.81 0.30 5.88
N ASP A 285 17.73 0.87 6.42
CA ASP A 285 17.16 0.46 7.72
C ASP A 285 16.70 -1.00 7.67
N TRP A 286 16.06 -1.40 6.57
CA TRP A 286 15.61 -2.77 6.37
C TRP A 286 16.79 -3.74 6.32
N ARG A 287 17.86 -3.43 5.56
CA ARG A 287 19.08 -4.26 5.52
C ARG A 287 19.74 -4.39 6.89
N ARG A 288 19.76 -3.31 7.68
CA ARG A 288 20.31 -3.34 9.05
C ARG A 288 19.51 -4.21 10.01
N ARG A 289 18.20 -4.40 9.78
CA ARG A 289 17.36 -5.24 10.65
C ARG A 289 17.47 -6.73 10.34
N LEU A 290 18.07 -7.09 9.21
CA LEU A 290 18.35 -8.48 8.84
C LEU A 290 19.70 -8.95 9.37
N LEU A 291 20.65 -8.03 9.59
CA LEU A 291 21.97 -8.25 10.18
C LEU A 291 21.93 -8.08 11.71
#